data_AF-A0A7W0W9Z0-F1
#
_entry.id   AF-A0A7W0W9Z0-F1
#
_cell.length_a   1.000
_cell.length_b   1.000
_cell.length_c   1.000
_cell.angle_alpha   90.00
_cell.angle_beta   90.00
_cell.angle_gamma   90.00
#
_symmetry.space_group_name_H-M   'P 1'
#
loop_
_entity.id
_entity.type
_entity.pdbx_description
1 polymer ?
#
loop_
_entity_poly.entity_id
_entity_poly.type
_entity_poly.pdbx_seq_one_letter_code
_entity_poly.pdbx_strand_id
1 'polypeptide(L)'
;MPPSLAIQTTVPDRMRDGRLLAHILLGVIGILAVLSVNNLLRQQWEFVVSDLLIIGIFTGIYIFNRHGFVRSASVLFVLITVIAPFLLFDRAGLLKITVILGIPVVLAGLLVVPWSTFVAATLITIGLAFTGADSNSLIITLTALAALALVTTLFANMLLRMAAVAHQQAADLALANTELAVYSLK
;
A
#
# COMPACT_ATOMS: atom_id res chain seq x y z
N MET A 1 -31.02 -35.73 10.45
CA MET A 1 -29.77 -34.98 10.71
C MET A 1 -29.74 -33.79 9.78
N PRO A 2 -29.98 -32.56 10.27
CA PRO A 2 -29.83 -31.40 9.40
C PRO A 2 -28.34 -31.15 9.14
N PRO A 3 -27.96 -30.78 7.90
CA PRO A 3 -26.57 -30.50 7.55
C PRO A 3 -26.09 -29.29 8.33
N SER A 4 -25.00 -29.45 9.08
CA SER A 4 -24.29 -28.36 9.72
C SER A 4 -23.86 -27.34 8.66
N LEU A 5 -24.54 -26.20 8.62
CA LEU A 5 -24.10 -25.01 7.89
C LEU A 5 -22.81 -24.53 8.54
N ALA A 6 -21.69 -25.10 8.09
CA ALA A 6 -20.37 -24.54 8.33
C ALA A 6 -20.31 -23.21 7.57
N ILE A 7 -20.72 -22.13 8.24
CA ILE A 7 -20.47 -20.78 7.78
C ILE A 7 -18.96 -20.62 7.79
N GLN A 8 -18.32 -20.85 6.64
CA GLN A 8 -16.92 -20.49 6.41
C GLN A 8 -16.82 -18.97 6.49
N THR A 9 -16.64 -18.43 7.70
CA THR A 9 -16.38 -17.00 7.96
C THR A 9 -14.95 -16.60 7.64
N THR A 10 -14.16 -17.47 7.02
CA THR A 10 -12.87 -17.14 6.41
C THR A 10 -13.10 -16.30 5.16
N VAL A 11 -13.57 -15.05 5.32
CA VAL A 11 -13.17 -14.00 4.39
C VAL A 11 -11.65 -13.91 4.54
N PRO A 12 -10.86 -14.43 3.60
CA PRO A 12 -9.43 -14.56 3.82
C PRO A 12 -8.87 -13.13 3.79
N ASP A 13 -8.06 -12.73 4.77
CA ASP A 13 -7.39 -11.42 4.81
C ASP A 13 -6.78 -11.02 3.45
N ARG A 14 -6.33 -12.02 2.66
CA ARG A 14 -5.86 -11.88 1.27
C ARG A 14 -6.84 -11.19 0.31
N MET A 15 -8.15 -11.42 0.45
CA MET A 15 -9.16 -10.76 -0.40
C MET A 15 -9.30 -9.28 -0.08
N ARG A 16 -9.14 -8.89 1.19
CA ARG A 16 -9.21 -7.50 1.63
C ARG A 16 -7.97 -6.73 1.18
N ASP A 17 -6.79 -7.32 1.33
CA ASP A 17 -5.52 -6.73 0.89
C ASP A 17 -5.47 -6.54 -0.62
N GLY A 18 -5.92 -7.54 -1.38
CA GLY A 18 -5.96 -7.47 -2.85
C GLY A 18 -6.93 -6.39 -3.36
N ARG A 19 -8.08 -6.20 -2.68
CA ARG A 19 -9.00 -5.11 -2.99
C ARG A 19 -8.39 -3.76 -2.66
N LEU A 20 -7.75 -3.60 -1.50
CA LEU A 20 -7.11 -2.34 -1.12
C LEU A 20 -6.04 -1.92 -2.14
N LEU A 21 -5.13 -2.83 -2.49
CA LEU A 21 -4.10 -2.58 -3.51
C LEU A 21 -4.73 -2.22 -4.86
N ALA A 22 -5.80 -2.91 -5.26
CA ALA A 22 -6.50 -2.60 -6.52
C ALA A 22 -7.06 -1.17 -6.56
N HIS A 23 -7.66 -0.70 -5.48
CA HIS A 23 -8.20 0.66 -5.41
C HIS A 23 -7.09 1.71 -5.43
N ILE A 24 -6.00 1.46 -4.68
CA ILE A 24 -4.83 2.35 -4.69
C ILE A 24 -4.23 2.43 -6.09
N LEU A 25 -4.01 1.29 -6.75
CA LEU A 25 -3.48 1.25 -8.12
C LEU A 25 -4.39 1.98 -9.11
N LEU A 26 -5.71 1.79 -9.03
CA LEU A 26 -6.65 2.52 -9.89
C LEU A 26 -6.60 4.03 -9.63
N GLY A 27 -6.50 4.46 -8.37
CA GLY A 27 -6.33 5.87 -8.02
C GLY A 27 -5.04 6.45 -8.61
N VAL A 28 -3.92 5.75 -8.45
CA VAL A 28 -2.62 6.16 -9.00
C VAL A 28 -2.65 6.22 -10.53
N ILE A 29 -3.18 5.19 -11.20
CA ILE A 29 -3.33 5.17 -12.67
C ILE A 29 -4.22 6.32 -13.13
N GLY A 30 -5.32 6.60 -12.42
CA GLY A 30 -6.21 7.72 -12.74
C GLY A 30 -5.51 9.07 -12.64
N ILE A 31 -4.74 9.31 -11.58
CA ILE A 31 -3.96 10.54 -11.40
C ILE A 31 -2.92 10.68 -12.52
N LEU A 32 -2.21 9.60 -12.85
CA LEU A 32 -1.22 9.59 -13.94
C LEU A 32 -1.85 9.82 -15.31
N ALA A 33 -3.04 9.27 -15.57
CA ALA A 33 -3.75 9.51 -16.81
C ALA A 33 -4.12 10.99 -16.96
N VAL A 34 -4.60 11.64 -15.89
CA VAL A 34 -4.88 13.08 -15.89
C VAL A 34 -3.60 13.90 -16.12
N LEU A 35 -2.50 13.55 -15.45
CA LEU A 35 -1.19 14.17 -15.65
C LEU A 35 -0.72 14.03 -17.10
N SER A 36 -0.81 12.83 -17.66
CA SER A 36 -0.40 12.51 -19.03
C SER A 36 -1.19 13.32 -20.06
N VAL A 37 -2.51 13.43 -19.88
CA VAL A 37 -3.37 14.28 -20.73
C VAL A 37 -2.96 15.74 -20.62
N ASN A 38 -2.71 16.25 -19.40
CA ASN A 38 -2.26 17.64 -19.22
C ASN A 38 -0.89 17.90 -19.87
N ASN A 39 0.07 16.97 -19.74
CA ASN A 39 1.38 17.06 -20.37
C ASN A 39 1.27 17.06 -21.91
N LEU A 40 0.37 16.23 -22.45
CA LEU A 40 0.05 16.19 -23.88
C LEU A 40 -0.54 17.52 -24.37
N LEU A 41 -1.50 18.09 -23.65
CA LEU A 41 -2.11 19.38 -23.98
C LEU A 41 -1.11 20.54 -23.92
N ARG A 42 -0.11 20.45 -23.03
CA ARG A 42 0.98 21.43 -22.91
C ARG A 42 2.15 21.18 -23.87
N GLN A 43 2.03 20.20 -24.76
CA GLN A 43 3.08 19.80 -25.72
C GLN A 43 4.41 19.42 -25.05
N GLN A 44 4.37 18.93 -23.80
CA GLN A 44 5.55 18.48 -23.07
C GLN A 44 5.83 17.01 -23.40
N TRP A 45 6.18 16.76 -24.66
CA TRP A 45 6.38 15.41 -25.22
C TRP A 45 7.43 14.58 -24.48
N GLU A 46 8.40 15.25 -23.86
CA GLU A 46 9.44 14.65 -23.02
C GLU A 46 8.87 13.85 -21.83
N PHE A 47 7.69 14.22 -21.29
CA PHE A 47 7.05 13.51 -20.18
C PHE A 47 6.03 12.47 -20.63
N VAL A 48 5.50 12.57 -21.85
CA VAL A 48 4.44 11.68 -22.33
C VAL A 48 4.91 10.22 -22.38
N VAL A 49 6.14 9.98 -22.83
CA VAL A 49 6.70 8.62 -22.89
C VAL A 49 6.89 8.03 -21.49
N SER A 50 7.43 8.80 -20.54
CA SER A 50 7.58 8.35 -19.15
C SER A 50 6.23 8.09 -18.49
N ASP A 51 5.23 8.94 -18.74
CA ASP A 51 3.89 8.78 -18.17
C ASP A 51 3.25 7.48 -18.67
N LEU A 52 3.31 7.22 -19.98
CA LEU A 52 2.77 5.99 -20.57
C LEU A 52 3.48 4.74 -20.05
N LEU A 53 4.80 4.79 -19.87
CA LEU A 53 5.56 3.68 -19.28
C LEU A 53 5.12 3.40 -17.84
N ILE A 54 5.01 4.44 -17.00
CA ILE A 54 4.61 4.27 -15.60
C ILE A 54 3.15 3.78 -15.51
N ILE A 55 2.24 4.31 -16.34
CA ILE A 55 0.86 3.82 -16.44
C ILE A 55 0.84 2.34 -16.83
N GLY A 56 1.63 1.95 -17.84
CA GLY A 56 1.75 0.56 -18.27
C GLY A 56 2.24 -0.36 -17.15
N ILE A 57 3.28 0.06 -16.42
CA ILE A 57 3.82 -0.69 -15.28
C ILE A 57 2.75 -0.88 -14.20
N PHE A 58 2.09 0.19 -13.74
CA PHE A 58 1.07 0.07 -12.69
C PHE A 58 -0.17 -0.69 -13.15
N THR A 59 -0.54 -0.60 -14.43
CA THR A 59 -1.58 -1.44 -15.03
C THR A 59 -1.17 -2.91 -15.00
N GLY A 60 0.09 -3.22 -15.32
CA GLY A 60 0.63 -4.57 -15.21
C GLY A 60 0.57 -5.11 -13.79
N ILE A 61 0.95 -4.30 -12.79
CA ILE A 61 0.83 -4.67 -11.37
C ILE A 61 -0.64 -4.88 -10.98
N TYR A 62 -1.55 -4.04 -11.47
CA TYR A 62 -2.99 -4.19 -11.22
C TYR A 62 -3.51 -5.53 -11.76
N ILE A 63 -3.15 -5.89 -12.98
CA ILE A 63 -3.52 -7.18 -13.59
C ILE A 63 -2.91 -8.33 -12.76
N PHE A 64 -1.64 -8.22 -12.38
CA PHE A 64 -0.95 -9.22 -11.57
C PHE A 64 -1.62 -9.44 -10.20
N ASN A 65 -2.05 -8.35 -9.55
CA ASN A 65 -2.84 -8.39 -8.32
C ASN A 65 -4.20 -9.10 -8.53
N ARG A 66 -4.88 -8.86 -9.66
CA ARG A 66 -6.17 -9.50 -9.99
C ARG A 66 -6.05 -11.01 -10.25
N HIS A 67 -4.88 -11.49 -10.66
CA HIS A 67 -4.58 -12.92 -10.79
C HIS A 67 -4.24 -13.61 -9.46
N GLY A 68 -4.35 -12.92 -8.32
CA GLY A 68 -4.16 -13.49 -6.99
C GLY A 68 -2.75 -13.36 -6.43
N PHE A 69 -1.82 -12.75 -7.17
CA PHE A 69 -0.44 -12.48 -6.71
C PHE A 69 -0.34 -11.22 -5.83
N VAL A 70 -1.27 -11.05 -4.88
CA VAL A 70 -1.42 -9.83 -4.06
C VAL A 70 -0.12 -9.43 -3.38
N ARG A 71 0.53 -10.37 -2.67
CA ARG A 71 1.74 -10.08 -1.89
C ARG A 71 2.91 -9.63 -2.77
N SER A 72 3.12 -10.31 -3.89
CA SER A 72 4.17 -9.95 -4.85
C SER A 72 3.87 -8.63 -5.53
N ALA A 73 2.60 -8.37 -5.88
CA ALA A 73 2.16 -7.10 -6.45
C ALA A 73 2.35 -5.93 -5.47
N SER A 74 2.02 -6.11 -4.18
CA SER A 74 2.27 -5.12 -3.13
C SER A 74 3.75 -4.80 -2.99
N VAL A 75 4.61 -5.82 -2.92
CA VAL A 75 6.06 -5.63 -2.82
C VAL A 75 6.61 -4.91 -4.05
N LEU A 76 6.19 -5.32 -5.23
CA LEU A 76 6.62 -4.72 -6.49
C LEU A 76 6.20 -3.24 -6.57
N PHE A 77 4.95 -2.94 -6.18
CA PHE A 77 4.44 -1.57 -6.12
C PHE A 77 5.24 -0.69 -5.15
N VAL A 78 5.51 -1.20 -3.95
CA VAL A 78 6.31 -0.48 -2.94
C VAL A 78 7.74 -0.28 -3.43
N LEU A 79 8.38 -1.30 -4.02
CA LEU A 79 9.72 -1.18 -4.57
C LEU A 79 9.80 -0.13 -5.69
N ILE A 80 8.85 -0.14 -6.62
CA ILE A 80 8.82 0.84 -7.71
C ILE A 80 8.62 2.24 -7.16
N THR A 81 7.72 2.44 -6.20
CA THR A 81 7.48 3.77 -5.60
C THR A 81 8.64 4.27 -4.75
N VAL A 82 9.47 3.38 -4.21
CA VAL A 82 10.74 3.72 -3.53
C VAL A 82 11.84 4.05 -4.53
N ILE A 83 12.01 3.24 -5.59
CA ILE A 83 13.15 3.33 -6.51
C ILE A 83 12.94 4.40 -7.59
N ALA A 84 11.73 4.51 -8.14
CA ALA A 84 11.43 5.40 -9.27
C ALA A 84 11.83 6.86 -9.02
N PRO A 85 11.61 7.47 -7.84
CA PRO A 85 12.06 8.83 -7.58
C PRO A 85 13.56 9.04 -7.82
N PHE A 86 14.40 8.07 -7.43
CA PHE A 86 15.86 8.16 -7.59
C PHE A 86 16.33 7.97 -9.03
N LEU A 87 15.50 7.36 -9.89
CA LEU A 87 15.80 7.19 -11.32
C LEU A 87 15.29 8.37 -12.15
N LEU A 88 14.20 9.00 -11.72
CA LEU A 88 13.47 10.01 -12.49
C LEU A 88 13.83 11.44 -12.11
N PHE A 89 14.27 11.68 -10.87
CA PHE A 89 14.58 13.02 -10.39
C PHE A 89 16.07 13.18 -10.09
N ASP A 90 16.58 14.36 -10.43
CA ASP A 90 17.86 14.82 -9.95
C ASP A 90 17.80 15.16 -8.45
N ARG A 91 18.96 15.45 -7.85
CA ARG A 91 19.04 15.78 -6.42
C ARG A 91 18.14 16.94 -6.02
N ALA A 92 18.06 17.99 -6.85
CA ALA A 92 17.23 19.15 -6.56
C ALA A 92 15.74 18.81 -6.61
N GLY A 93 15.32 17.97 -7.57
CA GLY A 93 13.97 17.43 -7.66
C GLY A 93 13.61 16.58 -6.45
N LEU A 94 14.51 15.67 -6.03
CA LEU A 94 14.32 14.80 -4.87
C LEU A 94 14.07 15.58 -3.59
N LEU A 95 14.86 16.64 -3.34
CA LEU A 95 14.69 17.49 -2.16
C LEU A 95 13.32 18.20 -2.15
N LYS A 96 12.82 18.62 -3.31
CA LYS A 96 11.49 19.26 -3.42
C LYS A 96 10.34 18.28 -3.16
N ILE A 97 10.52 17.01 -3.47
CA ILE A 97 9.50 15.97 -3.30
C ILE A 97 9.69 15.13 -2.03
N THR A 98 10.57 15.55 -1.11
CA THR A 98 10.89 14.77 0.11
C THR A 98 9.65 14.36 0.90
N VAL A 99 8.61 15.21 0.97
CA VAL A 99 7.33 14.88 1.64
C VAL A 99 6.62 13.71 0.95
N ILE A 100 6.67 13.64 -0.38
CA ILE A 100 6.05 12.59 -1.19
C ILE A 100 6.74 11.24 -0.94
N LEU A 101 8.02 11.23 -0.59
CA LEU A 101 8.75 10.01 -0.23
C LEU A 101 8.21 9.33 1.05
N GLY A 102 7.39 10.02 1.85
CA GLY A 102 6.67 9.41 2.97
C GLY A 102 5.55 8.44 2.52
N ILE A 103 4.98 8.64 1.33
CA ILE A 103 3.89 7.81 0.81
C ILE A 103 4.31 6.34 0.67
N PRO A 104 5.44 5.98 0.00
CA PRO A 104 5.88 4.59 -0.06
C PRO A 104 6.13 3.95 1.32
N VAL A 105 6.58 4.73 2.30
CA VAL A 105 6.74 4.24 3.69
C VAL A 105 5.41 3.83 4.28
N VAL A 106 4.38 4.67 4.11
CA VAL A 106 3.04 4.37 4.63
C VAL A 106 2.45 3.15 3.93
N LEU A 107 2.56 3.11 2.60
CA LEU A 107 2.03 2.03 1.77
C LEU A 107 2.71 0.68 2.07
N ALA A 108 4.00 0.67 2.39
CA ALA A 108 4.70 -0.56 2.78
C ALA A 108 4.03 -1.23 3.98
N GLY A 109 3.79 -0.45 5.05
CA GLY A 109 3.17 -0.96 6.28
C GLY A 109 1.75 -1.48 6.10
N LEU A 110 0.99 -0.83 5.22
CA LEU A 110 -0.41 -1.19 4.94
C LEU A 110 -0.55 -2.37 3.97
N LEU A 111 0.35 -2.51 3.00
CA LEU A 111 0.18 -3.44 1.87
C LEU A 111 1.05 -4.70 1.95
N VAL A 112 2.13 -4.67 2.73
CA VAL A 112 3.08 -5.79 2.81
C VAL A 112 3.05 -6.42 4.19
N VAL A 113 3.65 -5.73 5.17
CA VAL A 113 3.71 -6.13 6.59
C VAL A 113 4.07 -4.89 7.42
N PRO A 114 3.61 -4.76 8.67
CA PRO A 114 3.81 -3.54 9.47
C PRO A 114 5.27 -3.08 9.58
N TRP A 115 6.22 -4.01 9.73
CA TRP A 115 7.65 -3.67 9.86
C TRP A 115 8.31 -3.21 8.55
N SER A 116 7.66 -3.41 7.39
CA SER A 116 8.23 -3.00 6.09
C SER A 116 8.26 -1.48 5.89
N THR A 117 7.54 -0.71 6.71
CA THR A 117 7.65 0.76 6.80
C THR A 117 9.10 1.18 7.08
N PHE A 118 9.76 0.53 8.04
CA PHE A 118 11.15 0.81 8.42
C PHE A 118 12.12 0.43 7.30
N VAL A 119 11.84 -0.66 6.58
CA VAL A 119 12.63 -1.06 5.41
C VAL A 119 12.54 0.00 4.32
N ALA A 120 11.33 0.44 3.97
CA ALA A 120 11.11 1.48 2.97
C ALA A 120 11.81 2.79 3.38
N ALA A 121 11.65 3.23 4.63
CA ALA A 121 12.31 4.42 5.16
C ALA A 121 13.85 4.33 5.08
N THR A 122 14.39 3.16 5.41
CA THR A 122 15.83 2.88 5.32
C THR A 122 16.32 2.92 3.88
N LEU A 123 15.62 2.26 2.96
CA LEU A 123 15.97 2.26 1.53
C LEU A 123 15.94 3.67 0.92
N ILE A 124 14.93 4.48 1.27
CA ILE A 124 14.84 5.87 0.83
C ILE A 124 16.02 6.69 1.38
N THR A 125 16.36 6.50 2.65
CA THR A 125 17.48 7.22 3.27
C THR A 125 18.81 6.84 2.62
N ILE A 126 19.02 5.55 2.36
CA ILE A 126 20.21 5.05 1.64
C ILE A 126 20.25 5.61 0.22
N GLY A 127 19.13 5.62 -0.50
CA GLY A 127 19.02 6.20 -1.83
C GLY A 127 19.41 7.69 -1.83
N LEU A 128 18.90 8.46 -0.87
CA LEU A 128 19.28 9.86 -0.69
C LEU A 128 20.78 10.03 -0.41
N ALA A 129 21.38 9.16 0.40
CA ALA A 129 22.81 9.21 0.67
C ALA A 129 23.64 9.02 -0.61
N PHE A 130 23.23 8.13 -1.51
CA PHE A 130 23.89 7.94 -2.81
C PHE A 130 23.79 9.16 -3.73
N THR A 131 22.81 10.04 -3.55
CA THR A 131 22.72 11.31 -4.31
C THR A 131 23.69 12.39 -3.83
N GLY A 132 24.49 12.10 -2.79
CA GLY A 132 25.42 13.06 -2.19
C GLY A 132 24.71 14.08 -1.30
N ALA A 133 23.53 13.74 -0.76
CA ALA A 133 22.84 14.54 0.25
C ALA A 133 23.76 14.79 1.45
N ASP A 134 23.71 16.00 2.00
CA ASP A 134 24.49 16.38 3.17
C ASP A 134 23.97 15.66 4.42
N SER A 135 24.86 15.50 5.41
CA SER A 135 24.56 14.76 6.64
C SER A 135 23.34 15.30 7.38
N ASN A 136 23.15 16.63 7.40
CA ASN A 136 21.98 17.24 8.06
C ASN A 136 20.67 16.87 7.36
N SER A 137 20.60 16.97 6.02
CA SER A 137 19.42 16.54 5.26
C SER A 137 19.12 15.05 5.45
N LEU A 138 20.15 14.21 5.51
CA LEU A 138 19.98 12.76 5.78
C LEU A 138 19.44 12.50 7.17
N ILE A 139 19.95 13.17 8.20
CA ILE A 139 19.48 13.02 9.59
C ILE A 139 18.02 13.45 9.70
N ILE A 140 17.65 14.61 9.14
CA ILE A 140 16.28 15.12 9.16
C ILE A 140 15.34 14.16 8.42
N THR A 141 15.74 13.68 7.24
CA THR A 141 14.89 12.78 6.45
C THR A 141 14.74 11.43 7.15
N LEU A 142 15.82 10.87 7.69
CA LEU A 142 15.77 9.61 8.43
C LEU A 142 14.88 9.72 9.66
N THR A 143 15.02 10.79 10.46
CA THR A 143 14.18 10.99 11.66
C THR A 143 12.71 11.19 11.29
N ALA A 144 12.41 11.98 10.26
CA ALA A 144 11.04 12.18 9.79
C ALA A 144 10.42 10.87 9.28
N LEU A 145 11.12 10.12 8.43
CA LEU A 145 10.64 8.85 7.89
C LEU A 145 10.57 7.75 8.96
N ALA A 146 11.48 7.73 9.94
CA ALA A 146 11.43 6.80 11.07
C ALA A 146 10.25 7.10 11.99
N ALA A 147 9.97 8.38 12.29
CA ALA A 147 8.78 8.77 13.04
C ALA A 147 7.50 8.37 12.30
N LEU A 148 7.44 8.62 10.99
CA LEU A 148 6.32 8.19 10.15
C LEU A 148 6.18 6.67 10.09
N ALA A 149 7.28 5.94 9.98
CA ALA A 149 7.30 4.48 9.99
C ALA A 149 6.78 3.94 11.32
N LEU A 150 7.18 4.53 12.44
CA LEU A 150 6.72 4.14 13.77
C LEU A 150 5.20 4.35 13.92
N VAL A 151 4.70 5.54 13.59
CA VAL A 151 3.27 5.85 13.63
C VAL A 151 2.49 4.89 12.71
N THR A 152 2.98 4.67 11.50
CA THR A 152 2.30 3.80 10.54
C THR A 152 2.31 2.34 10.98
N THR A 153 3.42 1.87 11.57
CA THR A 153 3.53 0.50 12.08
C THR A 153 2.56 0.28 13.24
N LEU A 154 2.47 1.23 14.17
CA LEU A 154 1.51 1.19 15.28
C LEU A 154 0.07 1.20 14.74
N PHE A 155 -0.22 2.05 13.77
CA PHE A 155 -1.54 2.13 13.15
C PHE A 155 -1.91 0.85 12.40
N ALA A 156 -0.99 0.29 11.60
CA ALA A 156 -1.20 -0.97 10.90
C ALA A 156 -1.44 -2.13 11.89
N ASN A 157 -0.65 -2.20 12.96
CA ASN A 157 -0.84 -3.20 14.02
C ASN A 157 -2.19 -3.03 14.74
N MET A 158 -2.62 -1.79 15.00
CA MET A 158 -3.90 -1.50 15.62
C MET A 158 -5.06 -1.93 14.72
N LEU A 159 -4.99 -1.64 13.41
CA LEU A 159 -5.99 -2.08 12.43
C LEU A 159 -6.09 -3.61 12.34
N LEU A 160 -4.95 -4.31 12.36
CA LEU A 160 -4.92 -5.78 12.36
C LEU A 160 -5.58 -6.36 13.61
N ARG A 161 -5.29 -5.78 14.78
CA ARG A 161 -5.92 -6.22 16.05
C ARG A 161 -7.43 -5.97 16.05
N MET A 162 -7.87 -4.80 15.60
CA MET A 162 -9.29 -4.47 15.50
C MET A 162 -10.04 -5.38 14.53
N ALA A 163 -9.42 -5.71 13.39
CA ALA A 163 -9.99 -6.65 12.44
C ALA A 163 -10.17 -8.04 13.07
N ALA A 164 -9.17 -8.54 13.80
CA ALA A 164 -9.25 -9.82 14.49
C ALA A 164 -10.37 -9.85 15.54
N VAL A 165 -10.51 -8.79 16.35
CA VAL A 165 -11.58 -8.67 17.36
C VAL A 165 -12.96 -8.64 16.69
N ALA A 166 -13.13 -7.86 15.62
CA ALA A 166 -14.41 -7.79 14.91
C ALA A 166 -14.81 -9.15 14.31
N HIS A 167 -13.85 -9.92 13.80
CA HIS A 167 -14.11 -11.27 13.30
C HIS A 167 -14.53 -12.24 14.41
N GLN A 168 -13.91 -12.16 15.59
CA GLN A 168 -14.32 -12.97 16.74
C GLN A 168 -15.74 -12.62 17.20
N GLN A 169 -16.04 -11.33 17.37
CA GLN A 169 -17.39 -10.88 17.76
C GLN A 169 -18.47 -11.32 16.77
N ALA A 170 -18.20 -11.28 15.46
CA ALA A 170 -19.13 -11.75 14.46
C ALA A 170 -19.38 -13.27 14.54
N ALA A 171 -18.35 -14.05 14.86
CA ALA A 171 -18.48 -15.50 15.07
C ALA A 171 -19.30 -15.81 16.32
N ASP A 172 -19.06 -15.11 17.43
CA ASP A 172 -19.79 -15.30 18.69
C ASP A 172 -21.29 -14.97 18.53
N LEU A 173 -21.61 -13.89 17.81
CA LEU A 173 -23.00 -13.53 17.50
C LEU A 173 -23.71 -14.56 16.61
N ALA A 174 -22.99 -15.16 15.65
CA ALA A 174 -23.55 -16.21 14.81
C ALA A 174 -23.90 -17.46 15.64
N LEU A 175 -23.04 -17.85 16.58
CA LEU A 175 -23.30 -18.95 17.50
C LEU A 175 -24.50 -18.67 18.41
N ALA A 176 -24.54 -17.49 19.03
CA ALA A 176 -25.67 -17.10 19.90
C ALA A 176 -27.02 -17.10 19.14
N ASN A 177 -27.04 -16.61 17.90
CA ASN A 177 -28.25 -16.67 17.07
C ASN A 177 -28.68 -18.10 16.73
N THR A 178 -27.73 -19.03 16.51
CA THR A 178 -28.08 -20.43 16.27
C THR A 178 -28.65 -21.12 17.51
N GLU A 179 -28.14 -20.80 18.71
CA GLU A 179 -28.70 -21.32 19.95
C GLU A 179 -30.12 -20.82 20.17
N LEU A 180 -30.36 -19.51 20.01
CA LEU A 180 -31.69 -18.91 20.13
C LEU A 180 -32.69 -19.52 19.14
N ALA A 181 -32.29 -19.78 17.90
CA ALA A 181 -33.13 -20.43 16.90
C ALA A 181 -33.56 -21.84 17.33
N VAL A 182 -32.66 -22.62 17.94
CA VAL A 182 -32.98 -23.96 18.47
C VAL A 182 -33.96 -23.88 19.64
N TYR A 183 -33.82 -22.89 20.51
CA TYR A 183 -34.76 -22.69 21.64
C TYR A 183 -36.15 -22.24 21.18
N SER A 184 -36.25 -21.45 20.10
CA SER A 184 -37.55 -20.98 19.57
C SER A 184 -38.41 -22.07 18.90
N LEU A 185 -37.84 -23.24 18.64
CA LEU A 185 -38.50 -24.39 18.01
C LEU A 185 -38.98 -25.45 19.01
N LYS A 186 -38.75 -25.24 20.31
CA LYS A 186 -39.24 -26.08 21.42
C LYS A 186 -40.40 -25.41 22.12
#